data_AF-A0A9E5JW53-F1
#
_entry.id   AF-A0A9E5JW53-F1
#
_cell.length_a   1.000
_cell.length_b   1.000
_cell.length_c   1.000
_cell.angle_alpha   90.00
_cell.angle_beta   90.00
_cell.angle_gamma   90.00
#
_symmetry.space_group_name_H-M   'P 1'
#
loop_
_entity.id
_entity.type
_entity.pdbx_description
1 polymer ?
#
loop_
_entity_poly.entity_id
_entity_poly.type
_entity_poly.pdbx_seq_one_letter_code
_entity_poly.pdbx_strand_id
1 'polypeptide(L)'
;AVREVGAGRRELEVWDWCDAVVAGRVGPARAGLRRLLDQGESEVGLVILLASSLRLAALGRTLQEARLLRIPPPGGYGQPNLDPAAEAFLPRNAKGEKPNLWRLGKMTSLCAHRSSTGVRRAVERLHELQLELVSGADRSRALEEGILRLCLD
;
A
#
# COMPACT_ATOMS: atom_id res chain seq x y z
N ALA A 1 8.28 14.37 21.65
CA ALA A 1 7.57 15.66 21.58
C ALA A 1 6.75 15.84 20.30
N VAL A 2 7.26 15.58 19.08
CA VAL A 2 6.46 15.78 17.83
C VAL A 2 5.52 14.60 17.49
N ARG A 3 5.78 13.39 18.00
CA ARG A 3 4.94 12.18 17.74
C ARG A 3 3.53 12.21 18.36
N GLU A 4 3.23 13.17 19.24
CA GLU A 4 1.95 13.26 19.94
C GLU A 4 0.98 14.29 19.35
N VAL A 5 1.42 15.07 18.34
CA VAL A 5 0.70 16.29 17.89
C VAL A 5 0.05 16.13 16.50
N GLY A 6 0.28 15.04 15.77
CA GLY A 6 -0.27 14.84 14.42
C GLY A 6 -0.94 13.49 14.27
N ALA A 7 -2.23 13.48 13.92
CA ALA A 7 -3.12 12.31 13.81
C ALA A 7 -3.18 11.44 15.09
N GLY A 8 -4.29 10.75 15.32
CA GLY A 8 -4.34 9.79 16.41
C GLY A 8 -3.22 8.76 16.22
N ARG A 9 -2.44 8.45 17.26
CA ARG A 9 -1.33 7.46 17.23
C ARG A 9 -1.67 6.19 16.44
N ARG A 10 -2.91 5.74 16.54
CA ARG A 10 -3.50 4.60 15.82
C ARG A 10 -3.51 4.77 14.29
N GLU A 11 -3.93 5.92 13.77
CA GLU A 11 -3.96 6.17 12.33
C GLU A 11 -2.54 6.13 11.75
N LEU A 12 -1.56 6.75 12.42
CA LEU A 12 -0.16 6.67 12.01
C LEU A 12 0.35 5.23 11.99
N GLU A 13 0.00 4.42 12.99
CA GLU A 13 0.43 3.02 13.08
C GLU A 13 -0.14 2.17 11.92
N VAL A 14 -1.38 2.41 11.48
CA VAL A 14 -1.96 1.74 10.30
C VAL A 14 -1.24 2.14 9.01
N TRP A 15 -0.89 3.41 8.88
CA TRP A 15 -0.17 3.91 7.70
C TRP A 15 1.26 3.35 7.64
N ASP A 16 1.97 3.33 8.76
CA ASP A 16 3.30 2.74 8.88
C ASP A 16 3.28 1.23 8.59
N TRP A 17 2.22 0.53 9.02
CA TRP A 17 2.02 -0.86 8.69
C TRP A 17 1.78 -1.07 7.18
N CYS A 18 0.92 -0.27 6.55
CA CYS A 18 0.72 -0.33 5.10
C CYS A 18 2.03 -0.10 4.34
N ASP A 19 2.82 0.91 4.74
CA ASP A 19 4.13 1.19 4.16
C ASP A 19 5.08 0.01 4.31
N ALA A 20 5.06 -0.69 5.45
CA ALA A 20 5.88 -1.88 5.68
C ALA A 20 5.51 -3.03 4.73
N VAL A 21 4.22 -3.29 4.53
CA VAL A 21 3.74 -4.34 3.62
C VAL A 21 4.07 -4.02 2.16
N VAL A 22 3.79 -2.78 1.71
CA VAL A 22 4.11 -2.34 0.33
C VAL A 22 5.61 -2.40 0.05
N ALA A 23 6.44 -2.10 1.06
CA ALA A 23 7.89 -2.20 0.96
C ALA A 23 8.45 -3.63 1.08
N GLY A 24 7.62 -4.65 1.28
CA GLY A 24 8.07 -6.03 1.47
C GLY A 24 8.83 -6.29 2.77
N ARG A 25 8.70 -5.40 3.77
CA ARG A 25 9.44 -5.49 5.04
C ARG A 25 8.73 -6.43 5.99
N VAL A 26 9.01 -7.74 5.87
CA VAL A 26 8.36 -8.83 6.64
C VAL A 26 8.35 -8.57 8.14
N GLY A 27 9.50 -8.24 8.75
CA GLY A 27 9.60 -8.01 10.21
C GLY A 27 8.68 -6.88 10.68
N PRO A 28 8.84 -5.65 10.17
CA PRO A 28 7.95 -4.53 10.47
C PRO A 28 6.47 -4.79 10.15
N ALA A 29 6.16 -5.46 9.04
CA ALA A 29 4.79 -5.80 8.64
C ALA A 29 4.13 -6.74 9.66
N ARG A 30 4.82 -7.82 10.06
CA ARG A 30 4.33 -8.78 11.06
C ARG A 30 4.17 -8.14 12.44
N ALA A 31 5.17 -7.40 12.89
CA ALA A 31 5.12 -6.73 14.19
C ALA A 31 4.03 -5.65 14.25
N GLY A 32 3.84 -4.90 13.15
CA GLY A 32 2.76 -3.92 13.02
C GLY A 32 1.39 -4.59 13.04
N LEU A 33 1.22 -5.68 12.29
CA LEU A 33 -0.04 -6.43 12.26
C LEU A 33 -0.45 -6.90 13.65
N ARG A 34 0.45 -7.56 14.40
CA ARG A 34 0.15 -8.04 15.76
C ARG A 34 -0.29 -6.89 16.66
N ARG A 35 0.44 -5.76 16.66
CA ARG A 35 0.08 -4.58 17.48
C ARG A 35 -1.30 -4.02 17.13
N LEU A 36 -1.64 -3.96 15.85
CA LEU A 36 -2.93 -3.43 15.40
C LEU A 36 -4.08 -4.37 15.81
N LEU A 37 -3.89 -5.68 15.71
CA LEU A 37 -4.86 -6.66 16.18
C LEU A 37 -5.03 -6.62 17.70
N ASP A 38 -3.93 -6.48 18.46
CA ASP A 38 -3.96 -6.34 19.93
C ASP A 38 -4.70 -5.04 20.36
N GLN A 39 -4.75 -4.03 19.50
CA GLN A 39 -5.52 -2.78 19.70
C GLN A 39 -6.99 -2.89 19.26
N GLY A 40 -7.43 -4.06 18.78
CA GLY A 40 -8.79 -4.30 18.31
C GLY A 40 -9.09 -3.70 16.93
N GLU A 41 -8.09 -3.55 16.06
CA GLU A 41 -8.33 -3.25 14.65
C GLU A 41 -9.02 -4.42 13.95
N SER A 42 -9.96 -4.11 13.05
CA SER A 42 -10.62 -5.11 12.23
C SER A 42 -9.68 -5.64 11.15
N GLU A 43 -9.57 -6.96 11.03
CA GLU A 43 -8.81 -7.65 9.98
C GLU A 43 -9.23 -7.19 8.58
N VAL A 44 -10.55 -7.13 8.35
CA VAL A 44 -11.13 -6.68 7.08
C VAL A 44 -10.85 -5.20 6.86
N GLY A 45 -10.94 -4.37 7.90
CA GLY A 45 -10.60 -2.95 7.84
C GLY A 45 -9.14 -2.71 7.43
N LEU A 46 -8.21 -3.46 8.03
CA LEU A 46 -6.79 -3.43 7.69
C LEU A 46 -6.54 -3.81 6.22
N VAL A 47 -7.19 -4.87 5.73
CA VAL A 47 -7.07 -5.28 4.32
C VAL A 47 -7.61 -4.23 3.35
N ILE A 48 -8.74 -3.57 3.67
CA ILE A 48 -9.29 -2.48 2.85
C ILE A 48 -8.32 -1.31 2.75
N LEU A 49 -7.70 -0.92 3.87
CA LEU A 49 -6.73 0.17 3.92
C LEU A 49 -5.44 -0.19 3.15
N LEU A 50 -4.95 -1.41 3.32
CA LEU A 50 -3.82 -1.94 2.57
C LEU A 50 -4.11 -1.98 1.06
N ALA A 51 -5.34 -2.32 0.66
CA ALA A 51 -5.73 -2.38 -0.75
C ALA A 51 -5.62 -1.02 -1.45
N SER A 52 -5.92 0.07 -0.74
CA SER A 52 -5.73 1.41 -1.29
C SER A 52 -4.25 1.70 -1.56
N SER A 53 -3.36 1.31 -0.64
CA SER A 53 -1.91 1.52 -0.78
C SER A 53 -1.29 0.63 -1.86
N LEU A 54 -1.66 -0.65 -1.94
CA LEU A 54 -1.17 -1.57 -2.97
C LEU A 54 -1.68 -1.21 -4.38
N ARG A 55 -2.93 -0.74 -4.53
CA ARG A 55 -3.43 -0.25 -5.82
C ARG A 55 -2.66 0.97 -6.31
N LEU A 56 -2.31 1.90 -5.42
CA LEU A 56 -1.46 3.04 -5.77
C LEU A 56 -0.05 2.60 -6.17
N ALA A 57 0.53 1.63 -5.45
CA ALA A 57 1.82 1.05 -5.81
C ALA A 57 1.78 0.41 -7.21
N ALA A 58 0.75 -0.38 -7.52
CA ALA A 58 0.57 -1.02 -8.81
C ALA A 58 0.39 0.01 -9.95
N LEU A 59 -0.48 1.01 -9.74
CA LEU A 59 -0.68 2.11 -10.69
C LEU A 59 0.64 2.84 -10.96
N GLY A 60 1.33 3.23 -9.89
CA GLY A 60 2.55 4.00 -9.99
C GLY A 60 3.69 3.24 -10.67
N ARG A 61 3.88 1.96 -10.35
CA ARG A 61 4.88 1.13 -11.05
C ARG A 61 4.55 0.93 -12.52
N THR A 62 3.27 0.74 -12.86
CA THR A 62 2.82 0.63 -14.25
C THR A 62 3.11 1.92 -15.03
N LEU A 63 2.74 3.08 -14.46
CA LEU A 63 3.04 4.38 -15.06
C LEU A 63 4.54 4.64 -15.17
N GLN A 64 5.34 4.23 -14.18
CA GLN A 64 6.78 4.42 -14.19
C GLN A 64 7.46 3.58 -15.28
N GLU A 65 7.07 2.32 -15.45
CA GLU A 65 7.58 1.47 -16.53
C GLU A 65 7.17 1.98 -17.91
N ALA A 66 5.97 2.53 -18.04
CA ALA A 66 5.51 3.23 -19.24
C ALA A 66 6.16 4.62 -19.45
N ARG A 67 7.06 5.05 -18.55
CA ARG A 67 7.71 6.38 -18.53
C ARG A 67 6.75 7.57 -18.39
N LEU A 68 5.54 7.30 -17.91
CA LEU A 68 4.48 8.28 -17.64
C LEU A 68 4.55 8.86 -16.23
N LEU A 69 5.29 8.21 -15.31
CA LEU A 69 5.57 8.72 -13.98
C LEU A 69 7.09 8.78 -13.76
N ARG A 70 7.58 9.95 -13.36
CA ARG A 70 8.96 10.16 -12.94
C ARG A 70 9.02 10.40 -11.44
N ILE A 71 9.82 9.60 -10.75
CA ILE A 71 10.05 9.74 -9.32
C ILE A 71 11.47 10.24 -9.10
N PRO A 72 11.64 11.32 -8.32
CA PRO A 72 12.96 11.86 -8.01
C PRO A 72 13.78 10.86 -7.20
N PRO A 73 15.11 10.88 -7.34
CA PRO A 73 15.99 10.00 -6.56
C PRO A 73 15.87 10.28 -5.05
N PRO A 74 16.15 9.28 -4.20
CA PRO A 74 16.16 9.45 -2.75
C PRO A 74 17.08 10.62 -2.33
N GLY A 75 16.62 11.46 -1.41
CA GLY A 75 17.38 12.60 -0.89
C GLY A 75 17.27 13.89 -1.72
N GLY A 76 16.60 13.86 -2.88
CA GLY A 76 16.25 15.06 -3.64
C GLY A 76 14.97 15.73 -3.12
N TYR A 77 14.86 17.06 -3.26
CA TYR A 77 13.65 17.84 -2.95
C TYR A 77 12.60 17.81 -4.07
N GLY A 78 12.78 16.95 -5.08
CA GLY A 78 11.86 16.85 -6.21
C GLY A 78 10.49 16.30 -5.79
N GLN A 79 9.45 16.73 -6.50
CA GLN A 79 8.13 16.09 -6.42
C GLN A 79 8.00 15.03 -7.53
N PRO A 80 7.19 13.97 -7.32
CA PRO A 80 6.79 13.08 -8.39
C PRO A 80 6.17 13.88 -9.54
N ASN A 81 6.49 13.53 -10.78
CA ASN A 81 6.00 14.22 -11.97
C ASN A 81 5.28 13.24 -12.91
N LEU A 82 4.10 13.63 -13.37
CA LEU A 82 3.30 12.87 -14.33
C LEU A 82 3.44 13.47 -15.71
N ASP A 83 3.64 12.62 -16.71
CA ASP A 83 3.47 12.99 -18.09
C ASP A 83 1.98 13.32 -18.35
N PRO A 84 1.64 14.36 -19.14
CA PRO A 84 0.24 14.65 -19.49
C PRO A 84 -0.53 13.45 -20.07
N ALA A 85 0.15 12.54 -20.78
CA ALA A 85 -0.46 11.32 -21.31
C ALA A 85 -0.91 10.34 -20.22
N ALA A 86 -0.38 10.45 -18.99
CA ALA A 86 -0.80 9.65 -17.84
C ALA A 86 -2.26 9.89 -17.45
N GLU A 87 -2.82 11.05 -17.82
CA GLU A 87 -4.15 11.50 -17.42
C GLU A 87 -5.26 10.48 -17.76
N ALA A 88 -5.14 9.81 -18.91
CA ALA A 88 -6.10 8.82 -19.37
C ALA A 88 -6.14 7.55 -18.51
N PHE A 89 -5.13 7.31 -17.67
CA PHE A 89 -4.97 6.10 -16.88
C PHE A 89 -5.25 6.31 -15.39
N LEU A 90 -5.41 7.57 -14.94
CA LEU A 90 -5.62 7.86 -13.53
C LEU A 90 -7.08 7.53 -13.13
N PRO A 91 -7.29 6.65 -12.15
CA PRO A 91 -8.63 6.37 -11.65
C PRO A 91 -9.19 7.62 -10.96
N ARG A 92 -10.51 7.79 -11.02
CA ARG A 92 -11.20 8.87 -10.33
C ARG A 92 -12.07 8.29 -9.22
N ASN A 93 -12.09 8.95 -8.06
CA ASN A 93 -13.03 8.58 -7.01
C ASN A 93 -14.47 9.03 -7.36
N ALA A 94 -15.43 8.75 -6.49
CA ALA A 94 -16.83 9.14 -6.69
C ALA A 94 -17.05 10.66 -6.84
N LYS A 95 -16.11 11.49 -6.38
CA LYS A 95 -16.12 12.95 -6.53
C LYS A 95 -15.37 13.43 -7.78
N GLY A 96 -14.87 12.52 -8.61
CA GLY A 96 -14.08 12.84 -9.80
C GLY A 96 -12.62 13.20 -9.52
N GLU A 97 -12.17 13.11 -8.26
CA GLU A 97 -10.82 13.48 -7.83
C GLU A 97 -9.80 12.39 -8.19
N LYS A 98 -8.59 12.84 -8.53
CA LYS A 98 -7.45 11.97 -8.87
C LYS A 98 -6.72 11.49 -7.61
N PRO A 99 -5.88 10.45 -7.73
CA PRO A 99 -4.98 10.07 -6.65
C PRO A 99 -4.08 11.22 -6.25
N ASN A 100 -3.83 11.35 -4.94
CA ASN A 100 -2.84 12.29 -4.44
C ASN A 100 -1.45 11.92 -5.00
N LEU A 101 -0.84 12.85 -5.75
CA LEU A 101 0.42 12.61 -6.48
C LEU A 101 1.59 12.30 -5.54
N TRP A 102 1.65 12.95 -4.37
CA TRP A 102 2.65 12.63 -3.36
C TRP A 102 2.51 11.20 -2.84
N ARG A 103 1.28 10.77 -2.51
CA ARG A 103 1.00 9.41 -2.04
C ARG A 103 1.29 8.37 -3.12
N LEU A 104 0.92 8.66 -4.37
CA LEU A 104 1.28 7.83 -5.53
C LEU A 104 2.80 7.65 -5.63
N GLY A 105 3.56 8.76 -5.58
CA GLY A 105 5.01 8.72 -5.59
C GLY A 105 5.60 7.91 -4.43
N LYS A 106 5.13 8.15 -3.20
CA LYS A 106 5.56 7.41 -2.01
C LYS A 106 5.37 5.90 -2.18
N MET A 107 4.16 5.46 -2.55
CA MET A 107 3.85 4.03 -2.70
C MET A 107 4.71 3.38 -3.79
N THR A 108 4.92 4.09 -4.89
CA THR A 108 5.78 3.62 -5.99
C THR A 108 7.24 3.49 -5.53
N SER A 109 7.76 4.44 -4.76
CA SER A 109 9.13 4.39 -4.22
C SER A 109 9.32 3.20 -3.27
N LEU A 110 8.34 2.92 -2.40
CA LEU A 110 8.42 1.81 -1.45
C LEU A 110 8.54 0.44 -2.15
N CYS A 111 7.88 0.28 -3.30
CA CYS A 111 7.92 -0.95 -4.09
C CYS A 111 8.86 -0.88 -5.30
N ALA A 112 9.81 0.07 -5.35
CA ALA A 112 10.69 0.27 -6.51
C ALA A 112 11.56 -0.96 -6.86
N HIS A 113 11.80 -1.84 -5.88
CA HIS A 113 12.51 -3.11 -6.04
C HIS A 113 11.69 -4.20 -6.75
N ARG A 114 10.38 -3.99 -6.93
CA ARG A 114 9.45 -4.93 -7.59
C ARG A 114 9.10 -4.46 -9.00
N SER A 115 8.94 -5.38 -9.94
CA SER A 115 8.38 -5.06 -11.26
C SER A 115 6.88 -4.73 -11.16
N SER A 116 6.32 -4.05 -12.15
CA SER A 116 4.87 -3.81 -12.24
C SER A 116 4.07 -5.11 -12.17
N THR A 117 4.57 -6.16 -12.81
CA THR A 117 3.96 -7.50 -12.78
C THR A 117 4.01 -8.10 -11.37
N GLY A 118 5.12 -7.94 -10.65
CA GLY A 118 5.23 -8.38 -9.25
C GLY A 118 4.23 -7.66 -8.34
N VAL A 119 4.11 -6.33 -8.46
CA VAL A 119 3.15 -5.56 -7.67
C VAL A 119 1.71 -5.88 -8.05
N ARG A 120 1.41 -6.15 -9.33
CA ARG A 120 0.09 -6.60 -9.77
C ARG A 120 -0.30 -7.95 -9.15
N ARG A 121 0.63 -8.92 -9.11
CA ARG A 121 0.40 -10.19 -8.40
C ARG A 121 0.11 -9.98 -6.92
N ALA A 122 0.79 -9.03 -6.26
CA ALA A 122 0.47 -8.69 -4.88
C ALA A 122 -0.97 -8.14 -4.73
N VAL A 123 -1.49 -7.39 -5.70
CA VAL A 123 -2.90 -6.95 -5.71
C VAL A 123 -3.86 -8.13 -5.87
N GLU A 124 -3.54 -9.09 -6.74
CA GLU A 124 -4.31 -10.32 -6.94
C GLU A 124 -4.37 -11.16 -5.65
N ARG A 125 -3.22 -11.39 -5.00
CA ARG A 125 -3.15 -12.10 -3.70
C ARG A 125 -3.89 -11.37 -2.57
N LEU A 126 -3.88 -10.04 -2.58
CA LEU A 126 -4.67 -9.29 -1.61
C LEU A 126 -6.18 -9.50 -1.82
N HIS A 127 -6.61 -9.62 -3.08
CA HIS A 127 -8.00 -9.93 -3.38
C HIS A 127 -8.37 -11.35 -2.93
N GLU A 128 -7.50 -12.34 -3.17
CA GLU A 128 -7.67 -13.70 -2.65
C GLU A 128 -7.79 -13.71 -1.12
N LEU A 129 -6.90 -12.98 -0.42
CA LEU A 129 -6.96 -12.83 1.03
C LEU A 129 -8.28 -12.19 1.48
N GLN A 130 -8.76 -11.16 0.77
CA GLN A 130 -10.03 -10.52 1.10
C GLN A 130 -11.20 -11.52 1.01
N LEU A 131 -11.22 -12.40 0.00
CA LEU A 131 -12.24 -13.45 -0.14
C LEU A 131 -12.13 -14.47 0.99
N GLU A 132 -10.92 -14.90 1.32
CA GLU A 132 -10.64 -15.84 2.41
C GLU A 132 -11.17 -15.30 3.76
N LEU A 133 -10.89 -14.03 4.08
CA LEU A 133 -11.35 -13.40 5.33
C LEU A 133 -12.87 -13.28 5.44
N VAL A 134 -13.57 -13.07 4.33
CA VAL A 134 -15.04 -12.99 4.32
C VAL A 134 -15.67 -14.38 4.50
N SER A 135 -15.04 -15.41 3.95
CA SER A 135 -15.57 -16.79 3.94
C SER A 135 -15.16 -17.66 5.15
N GLY A 136 -14.06 -17.34 5.82
CA GLY A 136 -13.38 -18.23 6.77
C GLY A 136 -13.68 -17.99 8.25
N ALA A 137 -13.48 -19.04 9.05
CA ALA A 137 -13.62 -19.00 10.51
C ALA A 137 -12.36 -18.50 11.24
N ASP A 138 -11.15 -18.73 10.70
CA ASP A 138 -9.87 -18.29 11.29
C ASP A 138 -9.26 -17.13 10.51
N ARG A 139 -9.81 -15.92 10.74
CA ARG A 139 -9.41 -14.70 10.03
C ARG A 139 -8.02 -14.22 10.40
N SER A 140 -7.62 -14.36 11.66
CA SER A 140 -6.32 -13.89 12.14
C SER A 140 -5.18 -14.67 11.49
N ARG A 141 -5.31 -16.00 11.41
CA ARG A 141 -4.32 -16.83 10.73
C ARG A 141 -4.26 -16.53 9.24
N ALA A 142 -5.41 -16.47 8.57
CA ALA A 142 -5.49 -16.13 7.15
C ALA A 142 -4.81 -14.78 6.85
N LEU A 143 -5.05 -13.78 7.70
CA LEU A 143 -4.43 -12.46 7.60
C LEU A 143 -2.91 -12.53 7.78
N GLU A 144 -2.41 -13.17 8.84
CA GLU A 144 -0.96 -13.31 9.06
C GLU A 144 -0.26 -13.99 7.87
N GLU A 145 -0.78 -15.12 7.41
CA GLU A 145 -0.22 -15.85 6.27
C GLU A 145 -0.33 -15.04 4.96
N GLY A 146 -1.44 -14.36 4.74
CA GLY A 146 -1.66 -13.50 3.58
C GLY A 146 -0.69 -12.33 3.52
N ILE A 147 -0.44 -11.65 4.65
CA ILE A 147 0.53 -10.55 4.73
C ILE A 147 1.95 -11.04 4.44
N LEU A 148 2.33 -12.23 4.92
CA LEU A 148 3.63 -12.82 4.59
C LEU A 148 3.76 -13.07 3.08
N ARG A 149 2.73 -13.65 2.45
CA ARG A 149 2.70 -13.88 0.98
C ARG A 149 2.85 -12.57 0.19
N LEU A 150 2.27 -11.47 0.66
CA LEU A 150 2.40 -10.14 0.01
C LEU A 150 3.79 -9.51 0.16
N CYS A 151 4.49 -9.81 1.26
CA CYS A 151 5.82 -9.28 1.52
C CYS A 151 6.92 -10.01 0.73
N LEU A 152 6.68 -11.28 0.34
CA LEU A 152 7.66 -12.14 -0.32
C LEU A 152 7.65 -12.05 -1.87
N ASP A 153 6.65 -11.41 -2.46
CA ASP A 153 6.61 -11.06 -3.90
C ASP A 153 7.43 -9.81 -4.24
#